data_AF-A0AAV2PL90-F1
#
_entry.id   AF-A0AAV2PL90-F1
#
_cell.length_a   1.000
_cell.length_b   1.000
_cell.length_c   1.000
_cell.angle_alpha   90.00
_cell.angle_beta   90.00
_cell.angle_gamma   90.00
#
_symmetry.space_group_name_H-M   'P 1'
#
loop_
_entity.id
_entity.type
_entity.pdbx_description
1 polymer ?
#
loop_
_entity_poly.entity_id
_entity_poly.type
_entity_poly.pdbx_seq_one_letter_code
_entity_poly.pdbx_strand_id
1 'polypeptide(L)'
;TACKTRNACQKQKGSCIPSSKICNGRIFDKGCGTNCTCCIEESERCEAKRTCKEANGFCIKDSLSCTGSIIPKGCTGKDCVCCVNTNNCPNGFYRVGTECFKVYQQLAVWDEARHICQRHGWELAEPEDLSALAKFIYTNVSNYFWIGGRGIGGSFKYVSGQSLQANAPWGIGYHGDKDDLGHCLILRSTNATY
;
A
#
# COMPACT_ATOMS: atom_id res chain seq x y z
N THR A 1 -24.11 22.94 27.10
CA THR A 1 -25.32 22.10 26.96
C THR A 1 -24.96 20.85 26.18
N ALA A 2 -25.20 19.65 26.73
CA ALA A 2 -24.88 18.40 26.01
C ALA A 2 -25.90 18.17 24.89
N CYS A 3 -25.42 17.91 23.68
CA CYS A 3 -26.28 17.58 22.54
C CYS A 3 -26.89 16.19 22.74
N LYS A 4 -28.22 16.12 22.94
CA LYS A 4 -28.94 14.84 23.03
C LYS A 4 -29.28 14.33 21.64
N THR A 5 -28.94 13.07 21.37
CA THR A 5 -29.30 12.34 20.15
C THR A 5 -30.81 12.11 20.09
N ARG A 6 -31.46 12.42 18.96
CA ARG A 6 -32.87 12.08 18.70
C ARG A 6 -32.99 11.03 17.59
N ASN A 7 -34.14 10.35 17.55
CA ASN A 7 -34.46 9.27 16.59
C ASN A 7 -34.21 9.65 15.12
N ALA A 8 -34.44 10.91 14.72
CA ALA A 8 -34.24 11.33 13.33
C ALA A 8 -32.76 11.34 12.91
N CYS A 9 -31.85 11.75 13.81
CA CYS A 9 -30.40 11.71 13.55
C CYS A 9 -29.86 10.28 13.58
N GLN A 10 -30.34 9.47 14.53
CA GLN A 10 -29.97 8.04 14.63
C GLN A 10 -30.43 7.20 13.44
N LYS A 11 -31.60 7.48 12.85
CA LYS A 11 -32.06 6.82 11.61
C LYS A 11 -31.11 7.03 10.44
N GLN A 12 -30.39 8.16 10.42
CA GLN A 12 -29.37 8.45 9.41
C GLN A 12 -27.99 7.91 9.78
N LYS A 13 -27.88 7.14 10.89
CA LYS A 13 -26.63 6.69 11.50
C LYS A 13 -25.69 7.85 11.86
N GLY A 14 -26.25 9.02 12.18
CA GLY A 14 -25.50 10.20 12.59
C GLY A 14 -25.46 10.40 14.10
N SER A 15 -24.53 11.24 14.53
CA SER A 15 -24.31 11.65 15.92
C SER A 15 -24.58 13.14 16.08
N CYS A 16 -25.29 13.54 17.14
CA CYS A 16 -25.52 14.95 17.43
C CYS A 16 -24.28 15.57 18.07
N ILE A 17 -23.68 16.55 17.40
CA ILE A 17 -22.54 17.33 17.91
C ILE A 17 -22.95 18.79 18.12
N PRO A 18 -22.26 19.55 18.99
CA PRO A 18 -22.47 21.00 19.07
C PRO A 18 -22.26 21.65 17.71
N SER A 19 -23.11 22.59 17.31
CA SER A 19 -22.99 23.26 16.01
C SER A 19 -21.68 24.06 15.84
N SER A 20 -20.95 24.30 16.94
CA SER A 20 -19.60 24.88 16.93
C SER A 20 -18.47 23.88 16.63
N LYS A 21 -18.77 22.57 16.58
CA LYS A 21 -17.80 21.53 16.23
C LYS A 21 -17.86 21.23 14.73
N ILE A 22 -16.71 20.95 14.14
CA ILE A 22 -16.59 20.57 12.73
C ILE A 22 -17.14 19.15 12.55
N CYS A 23 -18.02 18.98 11.56
CA CYS A 23 -18.48 17.67 11.12
C CYS A 23 -17.63 17.19 9.93
N ASN A 24 -16.91 16.08 10.09
CA ASN A 24 -16.16 15.43 9.00
C ASN A 24 -17.09 14.49 8.22
N GLY A 25 -18.14 15.05 7.63
CA GLY A 25 -19.18 14.29 6.95
C GLY A 25 -20.31 15.20 6.48
N ARG A 26 -21.49 14.63 6.27
CA ARG A 26 -22.66 15.41 5.87
C ARG A 26 -23.42 15.92 7.09
N ILE A 27 -23.83 17.17 7.01
CA ILE A 27 -24.66 17.82 8.01
C ILE A 27 -26.13 17.57 7.68
N PHE A 28 -26.90 17.12 8.67
CA PHE A 28 -28.36 17.04 8.58
C PHE A 28 -28.97 17.97 9.64
N ASP A 29 -29.55 19.08 9.19
CA ASP A 29 -30.03 20.16 10.07
C ASP A 29 -31.25 19.78 10.91
N LYS A 30 -31.84 18.60 10.68
CA LYS A 30 -33.03 18.12 11.37
C LYS A 30 -32.65 16.98 12.31
N GLY A 31 -33.25 16.95 13.50
CA GLY A 31 -33.12 15.79 14.39
C GLY A 31 -32.07 15.90 15.51
N CYS A 32 -31.49 17.07 15.75
CA CYS A 32 -30.79 17.40 16.99
C CYS A 32 -31.47 18.61 17.67
N GLY A 33 -31.19 18.84 18.96
CA GLY A 33 -31.75 19.98 19.72
C GLY A 33 -31.12 21.33 19.34
N THR A 34 -31.51 22.40 20.03
CA THR A 34 -30.99 23.76 19.81
C THR A 34 -29.47 23.82 20.01
N ASN A 35 -28.76 24.52 19.12
CA ASN A 35 -27.29 24.60 19.06
C ASN A 35 -26.56 23.27 18.82
N CYS A 36 -27.26 22.29 18.25
CA CYS A 36 -26.69 20.99 17.90
C CYS A 36 -27.04 20.62 16.46
N THR A 37 -26.10 19.98 15.79
CA THR A 37 -26.24 19.54 14.40
C THR A 37 -26.06 18.03 14.33
N CYS A 38 -26.83 17.35 13.47
CA CYS A 38 -26.62 15.93 13.22
C CYS A 38 -25.43 15.78 12.26
N CYS A 39 -24.31 15.32 12.78
CA CYS A 39 -23.16 14.95 11.97
C CYS A 39 -23.31 13.49 11.57
N ILE A 40 -23.56 13.26 10.29
CA ILE A 40 -23.52 11.92 9.74
C ILE A 40 -22.11 11.77 9.22
N GLU A 41 -21.28 11.08 10.00
CA GLU A 41 -19.99 10.63 9.51
C GLU A 41 -20.27 9.82 8.25
N GLU A 42 -19.85 10.35 7.11
CA GLU A 42 -19.78 9.57 5.90
C GLU A 42 -18.66 8.58 6.15
N SER A 43 -19.01 7.47 6.79
CA SER A 43 -18.15 6.31 6.75
C SER A 43 -17.92 6.07 5.27
N GLU A 44 -16.66 6.17 4.92
CA GLU A 44 -16.03 6.04 3.62
C GLU A 44 -16.29 4.64 3.03
N ARG A 45 -17.57 4.28 2.84
CA ARG A 45 -18.02 2.92 2.55
C ARG A 45 -17.72 2.62 1.10
N CYS A 46 -16.45 2.38 0.86
CA CYS A 46 -15.92 1.67 -0.29
C CYS A 46 -16.22 0.18 -0.05
N GLU A 47 -17.51 -0.19 -0.12
CA GLU A 47 -17.98 -1.55 0.14
C GLU A 47 -18.30 -2.26 -1.17
N ALA A 48 -17.99 -3.57 -1.22
CA ALA A 48 -18.16 -4.38 -2.42
C ALA A 48 -19.64 -4.66 -2.72
N LYS A 49 -20.07 -4.33 -3.95
CA LYS A 49 -21.34 -4.82 -4.49
C LYS A 49 -21.21 -6.28 -4.90
N ARG A 50 -22.35 -6.90 -5.21
CA ARG A 50 -22.43 -8.30 -5.66
C ARG A 50 -21.45 -8.62 -6.79
N THR A 51 -21.40 -7.78 -7.81
CA THR A 51 -20.49 -7.95 -8.97
C THR A 51 -19.02 -7.98 -8.58
N CYS A 52 -18.61 -7.17 -7.59
CA CYS A 52 -17.25 -7.18 -7.09
C CYS A 52 -16.95 -8.43 -6.26
N LYS A 53 -17.90 -8.85 -5.40
CA LYS A 53 -17.76 -10.06 -4.58
C LYS A 53 -17.68 -11.33 -5.42
N GLU A 54 -18.51 -11.46 -6.45
CA GLU A 54 -18.51 -12.61 -7.36
C GLU A 54 -17.20 -12.72 -8.17
N ALA A 55 -16.58 -11.58 -8.47
CA ALA A 55 -15.27 -11.54 -9.11
C ALA A 55 -14.10 -11.75 -8.13
N ASN A 56 -14.36 -12.08 -6.86
CA ASN A 56 -13.36 -12.09 -5.77
C ASN A 56 -12.56 -10.78 -5.68
N GLY A 57 -13.20 -9.67 -6.04
CA GLY A 57 -12.63 -8.34 -6.00
C GLY A 57 -12.78 -7.67 -4.65
N PHE A 58 -11.97 -6.63 -4.44
CA PHE A 58 -11.98 -5.79 -3.25
C PHE A 58 -12.08 -4.32 -3.63
N CYS A 59 -12.57 -3.50 -2.71
CA CYS A 59 -12.85 -2.10 -2.97
C CYS A 59 -11.71 -1.21 -2.49
N ILE A 60 -11.23 -0.33 -3.37
CA ILE A 60 -10.20 0.67 -3.07
C ILE A 60 -10.63 2.05 -3.57
N LYS A 61 -10.16 3.10 -2.89
CA LYS A 61 -10.45 4.50 -3.23
C LYS A 61 -9.53 5.09 -4.30
N ASP A 62 -8.36 4.49 -4.49
CA ASP A 62 -7.39 4.95 -5.48
C ASP A 62 -7.27 3.88 -6.56
N SER A 63 -7.77 4.19 -7.75
CA SER A 63 -7.73 3.28 -8.89
C SER A 63 -6.30 2.98 -9.35
N LEU A 64 -5.34 3.88 -9.12
CA LEU A 64 -3.92 3.67 -9.44
C LEU A 64 -3.28 2.61 -8.55
N SER A 65 -3.84 2.37 -7.38
CA SER A 65 -3.42 1.30 -6.47
C SER A 65 -3.94 -0.08 -6.91
N CYS A 66 -4.76 -0.18 -7.96
CA CYS A 66 -5.19 -1.47 -8.50
C CYS A 66 -4.13 -2.04 -9.45
N THR A 67 -3.54 -3.18 -9.06
CA THR A 67 -2.54 -3.89 -9.86
C THR A 67 -3.13 -4.95 -10.79
N GLY A 68 -4.46 -5.08 -10.79
CA GLY A 68 -5.22 -6.03 -11.58
C GLY A 68 -6.28 -5.35 -12.44
N SER A 69 -7.41 -6.03 -12.63
CA SER A 69 -8.52 -5.51 -13.44
C SER A 69 -9.47 -4.66 -12.61
N ILE A 70 -9.84 -3.49 -13.15
CA ILE A 70 -10.80 -2.59 -12.52
C ILE A 70 -12.21 -2.92 -13.02
N ILE A 71 -13.15 -3.15 -12.11
CA ILE A 71 -14.59 -3.20 -12.39
C ILE A 71 -15.21 -1.84 -11.99
N PRO A 72 -15.56 -0.99 -12.97
CA PRO A 72 -16.18 0.31 -12.70
C PRO A 72 -17.51 0.13 -11.97
N LYS A 73 -17.81 1.02 -11.00
CA LYS A 73 -19.04 0.99 -10.20
C LYS A 73 -19.29 -0.33 -9.43
N GLY A 74 -18.30 -1.21 -9.32
CA GLY A 74 -18.37 -2.46 -8.56
C GLY A 74 -18.43 -2.27 -7.05
N CYS A 75 -18.19 -1.05 -6.56
CA CYS A 75 -18.24 -0.69 -5.15
C CYS A 75 -19.24 0.44 -4.89
N THR A 76 -19.60 0.63 -3.62
CA THR A 76 -20.32 1.81 -3.14
C THR A 76 -19.35 2.94 -2.82
N GLY A 77 -19.85 4.18 -2.75
CA GLY A 77 -19.02 5.35 -2.44
C GLY A 77 -18.51 6.09 -3.68
N LYS A 78 -18.15 7.36 -3.49
CA LYS A 78 -17.57 8.22 -4.51
C LYS A 78 -16.09 7.86 -4.69
N ASP A 79 -15.62 7.82 -5.94
CA ASP A 79 -14.23 7.51 -6.32
C ASP A 79 -13.75 6.10 -5.91
N CYS A 80 -14.65 5.25 -5.41
CA CYS A 80 -14.34 3.87 -5.07
C CYS A 80 -14.51 2.93 -6.28
N VAL A 81 -13.51 2.09 -6.51
CA VAL A 81 -13.50 1.11 -7.61
C VAL A 81 -13.28 -0.30 -7.06
N CYS A 82 -13.81 -1.29 -7.77
CA CYS A 82 -13.54 -2.69 -7.47
C CYS A 82 -12.28 -3.12 -8.22
N CYS A 83 -11.28 -3.60 -7.49
CA CYS A 83 -10.06 -4.17 -8.04
C CYS A 83 -10.13 -5.70 -7.93
N VAL A 84 -9.86 -6.39 -9.03
CA VAL A 84 -9.79 -7.86 -9.10
C VAL A 84 -8.36 -8.26 -9.38
N ASN A 85 -7.75 -9.03 -8.48
CA ASN A 85 -6.41 -9.57 -8.72
C ASN A 85 -6.49 -10.65 -9.79
N THR A 86 -5.99 -10.37 -10.99
CA THR A 86 -5.87 -11.35 -12.08
C THR A 86 -4.56 -12.13 -12.02
N ASN A 87 -3.67 -11.80 -11.08
CA ASN A 87 -2.25 -12.15 -11.17
C ASN A 87 -1.78 -13.12 -10.08
N ASN A 88 -2.67 -13.88 -9.41
CA ASN A 88 -2.32 -14.81 -8.31
C ASN A 88 -1.51 -14.19 -7.15
N CYS A 89 -1.47 -12.86 -7.04
CA CYS A 89 -0.79 -12.14 -5.95
C CYS A 89 -1.78 -11.60 -4.92
N PRO A 90 -1.34 -11.39 -3.67
CA PRO A 90 -2.15 -10.69 -2.67
C PRO A 90 -2.47 -9.24 -3.08
N ASN A 91 -3.46 -8.64 -2.42
CA ASN A 91 -3.93 -7.30 -2.74
C ASN A 91 -2.82 -6.24 -2.61
N GLY A 92 -2.69 -5.42 -3.65
CA GLY A 92 -1.69 -4.35 -3.70
C GLY A 92 -0.25 -4.87 -3.83
N PHE A 93 -0.08 -6.11 -4.30
CA PHE A 93 1.18 -6.64 -4.78
C PHE A 93 1.19 -6.64 -6.31
N TYR A 94 2.38 -6.46 -6.87
CA TYR A 94 2.68 -6.58 -8.28
C TYR A 94 3.31 -7.94 -8.55
N ARG A 95 2.93 -8.57 -9.66
CA ARG A 95 3.58 -9.80 -10.10
C ARG A 95 4.80 -9.49 -10.95
N VAL A 96 5.94 -10.04 -10.57
CA VAL A 96 7.19 -10.00 -11.35
C VAL A 96 7.71 -11.43 -11.45
N GLY A 97 7.77 -11.97 -12.67
CA GLY A 97 8.07 -13.39 -12.87
C GLY A 97 7.04 -14.27 -12.16
N THR A 98 7.51 -15.13 -11.25
CA THR A 98 6.72 -16.02 -10.40
C THR A 98 6.40 -15.44 -9.03
N GLU A 99 7.00 -14.30 -8.68
CA GLU A 99 6.95 -13.71 -7.36
C GLU A 99 5.99 -12.51 -7.28
N CYS A 100 5.62 -12.16 -6.05
CA CYS A 100 4.72 -11.05 -5.75
C CYS A 100 5.43 -10.02 -4.86
N PHE A 101 5.46 -8.77 -5.28
CA PHE A 101 6.14 -7.68 -4.58
C PHE A 101 5.20 -6.56 -4.23
N LYS A 102 5.31 -6.03 -3.01
CA LYS A 102 4.62 -4.81 -2.60
C LYS A 102 5.61 -3.67 -2.47
N VAL A 103 5.23 -2.52 -3.01
CA VAL A 103 6.05 -1.31 -2.94
C VAL A 103 5.44 -0.34 -1.94
N TYR A 104 6.27 0.19 -1.06
CA TYR A 104 5.92 1.27 -0.13
C TYR A 104 6.71 2.52 -0.52
N GLN A 105 6.02 3.64 -0.79
CA GLN A 105 6.66 4.91 -1.17
C GLN A 105 7.10 5.75 0.04
N GLN A 106 6.82 5.29 1.27
CA GLN A 106 7.25 5.97 2.49
C GLN A 106 8.78 5.99 2.56
N LEU A 107 9.35 7.18 2.75
CA LEU A 107 10.78 7.33 3.01
C LEU A 107 11.12 6.76 4.39
N ALA A 108 12.10 5.87 4.43
CA ALA A 108 12.54 5.18 5.64
C ALA A 108 14.01 4.76 5.51
N VAL A 109 14.71 4.66 6.64
CA VAL A 109 16.00 3.94 6.69
C VAL A 109 15.75 2.43 6.61
N TRP A 110 16.76 1.63 6.27
CA TRP A 110 16.55 0.19 5.98
C TRP A 110 15.85 -0.57 7.11
N ASP A 111 16.26 -0.37 8.38
CA ASP A 111 15.64 -1.07 9.51
C ASP A 111 14.17 -0.65 9.71
N GLU A 112 13.85 0.61 9.45
CA GLU A 112 12.47 1.10 9.49
C GLU A 112 11.65 0.56 8.32
N ALA A 113 12.22 0.51 7.11
CA ALA A 113 11.59 -0.10 5.94
C ALA A 113 11.27 -1.58 6.19
N ARG A 114 12.21 -2.31 6.82
CA ARG A 114 12.00 -3.67 7.27
C ARG A 114 10.86 -3.79 8.26
N HIS A 115 10.85 -2.92 9.28
CA HIS A 115 9.80 -2.91 10.28
C HIS A 115 8.42 -2.61 9.69
N ILE A 116 8.34 -1.74 8.67
CA ILE A 116 7.11 -1.48 7.91
C ILE A 116 6.60 -2.79 7.28
N CYS A 117 7.44 -3.55 6.56
CA CYS A 117 7.03 -4.83 6.00
C CYS A 117 6.56 -5.82 7.07
N GLN A 118 7.31 -5.93 8.17
CA GLN A 118 7.01 -6.87 9.27
C GLN A 118 5.71 -6.55 10.00
N ARG A 119 5.38 -5.27 10.22
CA ARG A 119 4.09 -4.86 10.80
C ARG A 119 2.89 -5.30 9.97
N HIS A 120 3.09 -5.54 8.67
CA HIS A 120 2.06 -6.04 7.76
C HIS A 120 2.15 -7.55 7.52
N GLY A 121 3.00 -8.27 8.26
CA GLY A 121 3.16 -9.72 8.15
C GLY A 121 4.08 -10.18 7.01
N TRP A 122 4.91 -9.29 6.47
CA TRP A 122 5.81 -9.57 5.35
C TRP A 122 7.27 -9.28 5.74
N GLU A 123 8.21 -9.52 4.81
CA GLU A 123 9.64 -9.18 4.98
C GLU A 123 10.10 -8.33 3.78
N LEU A 124 11.26 -7.65 3.91
CA LEU A 124 11.87 -6.99 2.76
C LEU A 124 12.13 -7.99 1.63
N ALA A 125 11.97 -7.51 0.38
CA ALA A 125 12.04 -8.35 -0.80
C ALA A 125 13.41 -9.02 -0.97
N GLU A 126 13.42 -10.31 -1.29
CA GLU A 126 14.60 -11.12 -1.61
C GLU A 126 14.43 -11.74 -2.99
N PRO A 127 14.54 -10.96 -4.08
CA PRO A 127 14.06 -11.38 -5.39
C PRO A 127 14.93 -12.49 -5.99
N GLU A 128 14.30 -13.48 -6.62
CA GLU A 128 14.99 -14.51 -7.39
C GLU A 128 15.64 -13.92 -8.65
N ASP A 129 14.97 -12.93 -9.27
CA ASP A 129 15.45 -12.19 -10.44
C ASP A 129 15.49 -10.68 -10.17
N LEU A 130 16.65 -10.20 -9.70
CA LEU A 130 16.92 -8.79 -9.43
C LEU A 130 16.71 -7.91 -10.67
N SER A 131 17.06 -8.40 -11.86
CA SER A 131 16.98 -7.65 -13.11
C SER A 131 15.53 -7.47 -13.54
N ALA A 132 14.70 -8.51 -13.43
CA ALA A 132 13.27 -8.42 -13.70
C ALA A 132 12.59 -7.43 -12.75
N LEU A 133 12.91 -7.47 -11.45
CA LEU A 133 12.33 -6.53 -10.49
C LEU A 133 12.82 -5.09 -10.72
N ALA A 134 14.11 -4.89 -11.03
CA ALA A 134 14.65 -3.57 -11.35
C ALA A 134 13.95 -2.96 -12.57
N LYS A 135 13.74 -3.75 -13.63
CA LYS A 135 13.00 -3.35 -14.83
C LYS A 135 11.55 -2.99 -14.50
N PHE A 136 10.87 -3.80 -13.68
CA PHE A 136 9.50 -3.53 -13.24
C PHE A 136 9.40 -2.19 -12.49
N ILE A 137 10.33 -1.95 -11.55
CA ILE A 137 10.40 -0.70 -10.80
C ILE A 137 10.62 0.48 -11.75
N TYR A 138 11.51 0.34 -12.73
CA TYR A 138 11.75 1.37 -13.75
C TYR A 138 10.50 1.73 -14.54
N THR A 139 9.76 0.72 -15.02
CA THR A 139 8.60 0.96 -15.90
C THR A 139 7.36 1.43 -15.16
N ASN A 140 7.15 1.03 -13.90
CA ASN A 140 5.86 1.22 -13.22
C ASN A 140 5.89 2.19 -12.04
N VAL A 141 7.07 2.41 -11.42
CA VAL A 141 7.15 3.17 -10.16
C VAL A 141 8.20 4.29 -10.22
N SER A 142 9.27 4.11 -10.99
CA SER A 142 10.36 5.07 -11.25
C SER A 142 11.00 5.67 -9.98
N ASN A 143 11.57 4.82 -9.12
CA ASN A 143 12.30 5.24 -7.91
C ASN A 143 13.39 4.21 -7.53
N TYR A 144 13.96 4.31 -6.33
CA TYR A 144 14.85 3.33 -5.72
C TYR A 144 14.25 2.82 -4.40
N PHE A 145 14.43 1.53 -4.12
CA PHE A 145 13.80 0.88 -2.98
C PHE A 145 14.77 -0.02 -2.22
N TRP A 146 14.60 -0.09 -0.90
CA TRP A 146 15.30 -1.06 -0.08
C TRP A 146 14.86 -2.49 -0.42
N ILE A 147 15.83 -3.40 -0.50
CA ILE A 147 15.59 -4.84 -0.56
C ILE A 147 16.24 -5.53 0.65
N GLY A 148 15.91 -6.79 0.89
CA GLY A 148 16.28 -7.56 2.08
C GLY A 148 17.76 -7.91 2.19
N GLY A 149 18.65 -7.33 1.39
CA GLY A 149 20.08 -7.63 1.44
C GLY A 149 20.89 -6.67 2.30
N ARG A 150 21.89 -7.21 3.00
CA ARG A 150 22.91 -6.46 3.74
C ARG A 150 24.31 -7.04 3.56
N GLY A 151 25.30 -6.18 3.70
CA GLY A 151 26.72 -6.55 3.72
C GLY A 151 27.12 -7.16 5.06
N ILE A 152 27.74 -8.34 5.03
CA ILE A 152 28.26 -9.07 6.19
C ILE A 152 29.68 -9.55 5.85
N GLY A 153 30.69 -8.94 6.47
CA GLY A 153 32.10 -9.38 6.42
C GLY A 153 32.61 -9.66 5.01
N GLY A 154 32.44 -8.69 4.09
CA GLY A 154 32.85 -8.85 2.71
C GLY A 154 32.00 -9.82 1.88
N SER A 155 30.73 -9.98 2.23
CA SER A 155 29.74 -10.67 1.39
C SER A 155 28.38 -10.00 1.53
N PHE A 156 27.44 -10.28 0.63
CA PHE A 156 26.05 -9.82 0.76
C PHE A 156 25.14 -11.01 1.00
N LYS A 157 24.28 -10.89 2.01
CA LYS A 157 23.26 -11.87 2.33
C LYS A 157 21.90 -11.21 2.48
N TYR A 158 20.89 -11.95 2.08
CA TYR A 158 19.51 -11.64 2.35
C TYR A 158 19.17 -11.88 3.84
N VAL A 159 18.04 -11.36 4.31
CA VAL A 159 17.56 -11.53 5.69
C VAL A 159 17.34 -13.00 6.01
N SER A 160 16.89 -13.80 5.04
CA SER A 160 16.79 -15.26 5.13
C SER A 160 18.12 -15.98 5.35
N GLY A 161 19.25 -15.30 5.16
CA GLY A 161 20.59 -15.86 5.20
C GLY A 161 21.09 -16.40 3.84
N GLN A 162 20.24 -16.39 2.81
CA GLN A 162 20.65 -16.72 1.45
C GLN A 162 21.71 -15.73 0.94
N SER A 163 22.70 -16.24 0.20
CA SER A 163 23.71 -15.36 -0.41
C SER A 163 23.13 -14.65 -1.62
N LEU A 164 23.53 -13.40 -1.84
CA LEU A 164 23.16 -12.66 -3.04
C LEU A 164 23.65 -13.39 -4.30
N GLN A 165 22.92 -13.30 -5.43
CA GLN A 165 23.34 -13.90 -6.69
C GLN A 165 24.72 -13.37 -7.11
N ALA A 166 25.59 -14.26 -7.60
CA ALA A 166 26.96 -13.89 -8.00
C ALA A 166 27.00 -12.88 -9.17
N ASN A 167 26.00 -12.92 -10.05
CA ASN A 167 25.82 -12.03 -11.19
C ASN A 167 24.85 -10.88 -10.90
N ALA A 168 24.75 -10.43 -9.64
CA ALA A 168 23.89 -9.30 -9.29
C ALA A 168 24.20 -8.07 -10.17
N PRO A 169 23.17 -7.37 -10.68
CA PRO A 169 23.32 -6.25 -11.61
C PRO A 169 23.76 -4.98 -10.86
N TRP A 170 25.02 -4.94 -10.45
CA TRP A 170 25.55 -3.82 -9.69
C TRP A 170 25.57 -2.52 -10.51
N GLY A 171 25.33 -1.40 -9.83
CA GLY A 171 25.48 -0.08 -10.43
C GLY A 171 26.92 0.20 -10.84
N ILE A 172 27.11 0.94 -11.94
CA ILE A 172 28.45 1.31 -12.43
C ILE A 172 29.24 1.98 -11.28
N GLY A 173 30.45 1.46 -11.01
CA GLY A 173 31.33 1.92 -9.94
C GLY A 173 31.09 1.28 -8.57
N TYR A 174 30.02 0.49 -8.41
CA TYR A 174 29.79 -0.33 -7.22
C TYR A 174 30.19 -1.77 -7.53
N HIS A 175 31.43 -2.15 -7.23
CA HIS A 175 31.93 -3.49 -7.54
C HIS A 175 31.50 -4.57 -6.55
N GLY A 176 30.60 -4.26 -5.61
CA GLY A 176 30.22 -5.19 -4.55
C GLY A 176 31.42 -5.62 -3.70
N ASP A 177 32.48 -4.81 -3.65
CA ASP A 177 33.73 -5.01 -2.91
C ASP A 177 33.76 -4.15 -1.63
N LYS A 178 34.36 -4.59 -0.53
CA LYS A 178 34.03 -5.74 0.32
C LYS A 178 34.60 -5.59 1.73
N ASP A 179 34.88 -4.37 2.22
CA ASP A 179 35.57 -4.25 3.52
C ASP A 179 34.80 -3.45 4.58
N ASP A 180 33.69 -2.81 4.21
CA ASP A 180 32.87 -2.03 5.12
C ASP A 180 31.69 -2.87 5.65
N LEU A 181 31.59 -2.96 6.98
CA LEU A 181 30.47 -3.56 7.68
C LEU A 181 29.29 -2.58 7.72
N GLY A 182 28.06 -3.07 7.49
CA GLY A 182 26.84 -2.28 7.70
C GLY A 182 26.18 -1.69 6.44
N HIS A 183 26.53 -2.15 5.24
CA HIS A 183 25.82 -1.74 4.02
C HIS A 183 24.46 -2.40 3.87
N CYS A 184 23.51 -1.66 3.30
CA CYS A 184 22.17 -2.10 2.97
C CYS A 184 21.98 -2.06 1.45
N LEU A 185 21.24 -3.02 0.88
CA LEU A 185 21.03 -3.09 -0.56
C LEU A 185 19.83 -2.25 -1.01
N ILE A 186 20.06 -1.44 -2.03
CA ILE A 186 19.04 -0.69 -2.76
C ILE A 186 18.92 -1.28 -4.16
N LEU A 187 17.69 -1.48 -4.61
CA LEU A 187 17.39 -1.75 -6.00
C LEU A 187 16.99 -0.44 -6.68
N ARG A 188 17.75 -0.05 -7.71
CA ARG A 188 17.53 1.20 -8.45
C ARG A 188 16.90 0.91 -9.81
N SER A 189 15.93 1.74 -10.16
CA SER A 189 15.37 1.90 -11.51
C SER A 189 16.47 2.18 -12.54
N THR A 190 16.73 1.26 -13.48
CA THR A 190 17.65 1.49 -14.62
C THR A 190 17.02 1.04 -15.94
N ASN A 191 17.20 1.84 -17.01
CA ASN A 191 16.89 1.43 -18.39
C ASN A 191 18.01 0.60 -19.04
N ALA A 192 19.07 0.31 -18.29
CA ALA A 192 20.22 -0.42 -18.80
C ALA A 192 19.85 -1.89 -18.93
N THR A 193 19.61 -2.33 -20.17
CA THR A 193 19.80 -3.72 -20.56
C THR A 193 21.27 -4.05 -20.38
N TYR A 194 21.60 -4.81 -19.34
CA TYR A 194 22.90 -5.46 -19.18
C TYR A 194 22.96 -6.72 -20.07
#